data_AF-A0AAW1NAI2-F1
#
_entry.id   AF-A0AAW1NAI2-F1
#
_cell.length_a   1.000
_cell.length_b   1.000
_cell.length_c   1.000
_cell.angle_alpha   90.00
_cell.angle_beta   90.00
_cell.angle_gamma   90.00
#
_symmetry.space_group_name_H-M   'P 1'
#
loop_
_entity.id
_entity.type
_entity.pdbx_description
1 polymer ?
#
loop_
_entity_poly.entity_id
_entity_poly.type
_entity_poly.pdbx_seq_one_letter_code
_entity_poly.pdbx_strand_id
1 'polypeptide(L)'
;MKLQFTFKVVASPKDEKTNVLAITSIMTEDGKRYVLPEDAMYVSAHKELQKVNTFNKVKASLKRRHDKISAWFILTDDLEKTYIDEAGNLEFEDRILQEMDNEKNDDIENPSLARIFLIVKHQMLISG
;
A
#
# COMPACT_ATOMS: atom_id res chain seq x y z
N MET A 1 -2.29 16.01 -12.29
CA MET A 1 -1.88 15.48 -10.98
C MET A 1 -1.42 14.02 -11.13
N LYS A 2 -0.49 13.55 -10.28
CA LYS A 2 -0.06 12.15 -10.25
C LYS A 2 -0.07 11.59 -8.83
N LEU A 3 -0.29 10.28 -8.73
CA LEU A 3 -0.07 9.50 -7.50
C LEU A 3 0.87 8.33 -7.79
N GLN A 4 1.75 8.00 -6.87
CA GLN A 4 2.55 6.78 -6.92
C GLN A 4 1.87 5.70 -6.10
N PHE A 5 1.56 4.57 -6.74
CA PHE A 5 0.98 3.41 -6.09
C PHE A 5 2.07 2.36 -5.87
N THR A 6 2.14 1.83 -4.65
CA THR A 6 3.00 0.69 -4.32
C THR A 6 2.18 -0.59 -4.32
N PHE A 7 2.52 -1.51 -5.21
CA PHE A 7 1.88 -2.80 -5.36
C PHE A 7 2.74 -3.90 -4.76
N LYS A 8 2.10 -4.91 -4.19
CA LYS A 8 2.76 -6.11 -3.66
C LYS A 8 1.94 -7.35 -4.00
N VAL A 9 2.62 -8.44 -4.36
CA VAL A 9 2.00 -9.75 -4.50
C VAL A 9 1.93 -10.41 -3.12
N VAL A 10 0.72 -10.63 -2.62
CA VAL A 10 0.44 -11.23 -1.30
C VAL A 10 -0.37 -12.52 -1.45
N ALA A 11 -0.46 -13.33 -0.40
CA ALA A 11 -1.38 -14.46 -0.40
C ALA A 11 -2.83 -13.95 -0.42
N SER A 12 -3.69 -14.67 -1.12
CA SER A 12 -5.12 -14.40 -1.09
C SER A 12 -5.68 -14.64 0.31
N PRO A 13 -6.55 -13.76 0.82
CA PRO A 13 -7.26 -14.00 2.08
C PRO A 13 -8.25 -15.18 1.97
N LYS A 14 -8.64 -15.57 0.75
CA LYS A 14 -9.58 -16.68 0.51
C LYS A 14 -8.89 -18.04 0.38
N ASP A 15 -7.67 -18.06 -0.15
CA ASP A 15 -6.88 -19.28 -0.38
C ASP A 15 -5.39 -18.94 -0.35
N GLU A 16 -4.71 -19.32 0.73
CA GLU A 16 -3.28 -19.03 0.97
C GLU A 16 -2.32 -19.59 -0.09
N LYS A 17 -2.78 -20.55 -0.92
CA LYS A 17 -2.00 -21.12 -2.03
C LYS A 17 -2.03 -20.24 -3.27
N THR A 18 -2.96 -19.29 -3.33
CA THR A 18 -3.11 -18.35 -4.43
C THR A 18 -2.55 -16.99 -4.07
N ASN A 19 -2.10 -16.25 -5.10
CA ASN A 19 -1.55 -14.92 -4.94
C ASN A 19 -2.52 -13.87 -5.49
N VAL A 20 -2.60 -12.72 -4.83
CA VAL A 20 -3.36 -11.54 -5.26
C VAL A 20 -2.46 -10.32 -5.23
N LEU A 21 -2.79 -9.32 -6.05
CA LEU A 21 -2.14 -8.01 -5.96
C LEU A 21 -2.85 -7.15 -4.91
N ALA A 22 -2.06 -6.50 -4.06
CA ALA A 22 -2.51 -5.48 -3.13
C ALA A 22 -1.74 -4.18 -3.33
N ILE A 23 -2.40 -3.06 -3.07
CA ILE A 23 -1.82 -1.72 -2.97
C ILE A 23 -1.50 -1.49 -1.49
N THR A 24 -0.22 -1.33 -1.16
CA THR A 24 0.20 -1.16 0.24
C THR A 24 0.35 0.30 0.63
N SER A 25 0.55 1.19 -0.33
CA SER A 25 0.64 2.63 -0.08
C SER A 25 0.40 3.45 -1.34
N ILE A 26 -0.06 4.68 -1.12
CA ILE A 26 -0.19 5.73 -2.13
C ILE A 26 0.72 6.88 -1.71
N MET A 27 1.47 7.46 -2.64
CA MET A 27 2.32 8.61 -2.36
C MET A 27 2.01 9.75 -3.32
N THR A 28 1.89 10.95 -2.77
CA THR A 28 1.64 12.19 -3.51
C THR A 28 2.92 12.75 -4.12
N GLU A 29 2.81 13.73 -5.02
CA GLU A 29 3.97 14.35 -5.69
C GLU A 29 4.90 15.10 -4.72
N ASP A 30 4.38 15.56 -3.57
CA ASP A 30 5.14 16.17 -2.47
C ASP A 30 5.75 15.14 -1.49
N GLY A 31 5.59 13.84 -1.76
CA GLY A 31 6.23 12.77 -1.00
C GLY A 31 5.50 12.30 0.25
N LYS A 32 4.29 12.81 0.52
CA LYS A 32 3.45 12.28 1.60
C LYS A 32 2.95 10.90 1.24
N ARG A 33 3.04 9.96 2.18
CA ARG A 33 2.67 8.56 1.98
C ARG A 33 1.45 8.22 2.82
N TYR A 34 0.53 7.47 2.23
CA TYR A 34 -0.75 7.09 2.82
C TYR A 34 -0.92 5.57 2.72
N VAL A 35 -1.55 4.98 3.74
CA VAL A 35 -1.83 3.54 3.79
C VAL A 35 -3.30 3.28 3.49
N LEU A 36 -3.56 2.22 2.73
CA LEU A 36 -4.90 1.70 2.56
C LEU A 36 -5.25 0.72 3.70
N PRO A 37 -6.49 0.75 4.21
CA PRO A 37 -6.94 -0.25 5.16
C PRO A 37 -6.98 -1.65 4.51
N GLU A 38 -6.89 -2.69 5.33
CA GLU A 38 -6.71 -4.09 4.88
C GLU A 38 -7.84 -4.59 3.98
N ASP A 39 -9.06 -4.11 4.20
CA ASP A 39 -10.24 -4.43 3.40
C ASP A 39 -10.24 -3.73 2.03
N ALA A 40 -9.56 -2.59 1.91
CA ALA A 40 -9.46 -1.81 0.70
C ALA A 40 -8.20 -2.10 -0.12
N MET A 41 -7.18 -2.72 0.46
CA MET A 41 -5.86 -2.84 -0.18
C MET A 41 -5.85 -3.69 -1.46
N TYR A 42 -6.84 -4.56 -1.67
CA TYR A 42 -6.81 -5.49 -2.80
C TYR A 42 -7.16 -4.81 -4.10
N VAL A 43 -6.36 -5.09 -5.15
CA VAL A 43 -6.56 -4.51 -6.48
C VAL A 43 -7.97 -4.75 -7.05
N SER A 44 -8.65 -5.82 -6.62
CA SER A 44 -10.06 -6.08 -6.98
C SER A 44 -11.02 -4.96 -6.61
N ALA A 45 -10.73 -4.17 -5.58
CA ALA A 45 -11.53 -3.00 -5.19
C ALA A 45 -11.27 -1.79 -6.11
N HIS A 46 -10.08 -1.69 -6.71
CA HIS A 46 -9.62 -0.54 -7.48
C HIS A 46 -9.94 -0.66 -8.98
N LYS A 47 -11.23 -0.68 -9.33
CA LYS A 47 -11.69 -0.96 -10.72
C LYS A 47 -11.18 0.06 -11.75
N GLU A 48 -11.21 1.34 -11.43
CA GLU A 48 -10.74 2.40 -12.35
C GLU A 48 -9.23 2.32 -12.57
N LEU A 49 -8.46 2.00 -11.53
CA LEU A 49 -7.01 1.81 -11.62
C LEU A 49 -6.64 0.68 -12.58
N GLN A 50 -7.42 -0.41 -12.59
CA GLN A 50 -7.19 -1.55 -13.46
C GLN A 50 -7.37 -1.26 -14.95
N LYS A 51 -8.07 -0.16 -15.32
CA LYS A 51 -8.29 0.24 -16.72
C LYS A 51 -7.08 0.94 -17.33
N VAL A 52 -6.16 1.45 -16.50
CA VAL A 52 -5.05 2.28 -16.96
C VAL A 52 -3.91 1.43 -17.51
N ASN A 53 -3.34 1.82 -18.65
CA ASN A 53 -2.23 1.07 -19.30
C ASN A 53 -1.01 0.87 -18.37
N THR A 54 -0.72 1.84 -17.50
CA THR A 54 0.33 1.72 -16.48
C THR A 54 0.10 0.53 -15.55
N PHE A 55 -1.14 0.23 -15.20
CA PHE A 55 -1.47 -0.94 -14.38
C PHE A 55 -1.14 -2.25 -15.10
N ASN A 56 -1.39 -2.36 -16.41
CA ASN A 56 -1.00 -3.54 -17.19
C ASN A 56 0.51 -3.78 -17.16
N LYS A 57 1.30 -2.69 -17.22
CA LYS A 57 2.77 -2.77 -17.10
C LYS A 57 3.21 -3.22 -15.71
N VAL A 58 2.61 -2.65 -14.66
CA VAL A 58 2.83 -3.06 -13.26
C VAL A 58 2.55 -4.55 -13.08
N LYS A 59 1.40 -5.03 -13.57
CA LYS A 59 0.99 -6.43 -13.46
C LYS A 59 1.97 -7.36 -14.17
N ALA A 60 2.48 -6.98 -15.35
CA ALA A 60 3.46 -7.76 -16.08
C ALA A 60 4.84 -7.81 -15.40
N SER A 61 5.19 -6.79 -14.60
CA SER A 61 6.44 -6.72 -13.85
C SER A 61 6.44 -7.56 -12.56
N LEU A 62 5.27 -7.81 -11.97
CA LEU A 62 5.11 -8.59 -10.74
C LEU A 62 4.90 -10.09 -11.08
N LYS A 63 5.90 -10.94 -10.83
CA LYS A 63 5.91 -12.35 -11.27
C LYS A 63 5.80 -13.36 -10.13
N ARG A 64 6.28 -13.02 -8.93
CA ARG A 64 6.39 -13.93 -7.78
C ARG A 64 5.72 -13.34 -6.56
N ARG A 65 5.37 -14.22 -5.61
CA ARG A 65 4.92 -13.80 -4.29
C ARG A 65 6.00 -12.94 -3.64
N HIS A 66 5.56 -11.90 -2.93
CA HIS A 66 6.41 -10.87 -2.31
C HIS A 66 7.06 -9.87 -3.26
N ASP A 67 6.93 -10.04 -4.59
CA ASP A 67 7.35 -8.99 -5.53
C ASP A 67 6.61 -7.69 -5.19
N LYS A 68 7.36 -6.58 -5.25
CA LYS A 68 6.90 -5.23 -4.93
C LYS A 68 7.35 -4.27 -6.00
N ILE A 69 6.48 -3.36 -6.41
CA ILE A 69 6.83 -2.27 -7.33
C ILE A 69 6.04 -1.01 -7.01
N SER A 70 6.70 0.14 -7.13
CA SER A 70 6.04 1.45 -7.10
C SER A 70 5.99 2.02 -8.51
N ALA A 71 4.86 2.59 -8.90
CA ALA A 71 4.69 3.22 -10.21
C ALA A 71 3.85 4.49 -10.10
N TRP A 72 4.23 5.52 -10.87
CA TRP A 72 3.49 6.77 -10.99
C TRP A 72 2.34 6.62 -11.99
N PHE A 73 1.15 7.06 -11.58
CA PHE A 73 -0.04 7.12 -12.40
C PHE A 73 -0.44 8.58 -12.59
N ILE A 74 -0.70 8.95 -13.85
CA ILE A 74 -1.42 10.18 -14.16
C ILE A 74 -2.88 9.91 -13.79
N LEU A 75 -3.46 10.76 -12.94
CA LEU A 75 -4.87 10.66 -12.59
C LEU A 75 -5.71 11.15 -13.76
N THR A 76 -6.52 10.26 -14.31
CA THR A 76 -7.66 10.62 -15.17
C THR A 76 -8.80 11.11 -14.29
N ASP A 77 -9.80 11.77 -14.87
CA ASP A 77 -10.97 12.26 -14.14
C ASP A 77 -11.63 11.18 -13.27
N ASP A 78 -11.71 9.93 -13.77
CA ASP A 78 -12.26 8.79 -13.02
C ASP A 78 -11.37 8.37 -11.85
N LEU A 79 -10.05 8.43 -11.99
CA LEU A 79 -9.13 8.12 -10.89
C LEU A 79 -9.11 9.24 -9.85
N GLU A 80 -9.18 10.49 -10.27
CA GLU A 80 -9.24 11.63 -9.37
C GLU A 80 -10.47 11.52 -8.48
N LYS A 81 -11.66 11.29 -9.05
CA LYS A 81 -12.89 11.02 -8.28
C LYS A 81 -12.86 9.78 -7.39
N THR A 82 -11.95 8.83 -7.66
CA THR A 82 -11.82 7.60 -6.88
C THR A 82 -10.92 7.80 -5.66
N TYR A 83 -9.91 8.67 -5.77
CA TYR A 83 -8.82 8.76 -4.81
C TYR A 83 -8.68 10.11 -4.13
N ILE A 84 -9.41 11.13 -4.59
CA ILE A 84 -9.32 12.49 -4.10
C ILE A 84 -10.73 13.02 -3.87
N ASP A 85 -11.01 13.50 -2.66
CA ASP A 85 -12.29 14.11 -2.30
C ASP A 85 -12.41 15.55 -2.85
N GLU A 86 -13.57 16.17 -2.67
CA GLU A 86 -13.81 17.55 -3.12
C GLU A 86 -12.90 18.59 -2.44
N ALA A 87 -12.32 18.27 -1.28
CA ALA A 87 -11.41 19.12 -0.52
C ALA A 87 -9.92 18.84 -0.84
N GLY A 88 -9.62 17.86 -1.71
CA GLY A 88 -8.26 17.49 -2.09
C GLY A 88 -7.60 16.47 -1.15
N ASN A 89 -8.32 15.87 -0.21
CA ASN A 89 -7.80 14.80 0.65
C ASN A 89 -7.71 13.50 -0.13
N LEU A 90 -6.70 12.68 0.18
CA LEU A 90 -6.69 11.31 -0.32
C LEU A 90 -7.76 10.50 0.40
N GLU A 91 -8.65 9.90 -0.39
CA GLU A 91 -9.70 9.02 0.09
C GLU A 91 -9.79 7.74 -0.72
N PHE A 92 -10.49 6.75 -0.19
CA PHE A 92 -10.94 5.59 -0.95
C PHE A 92 -12.17 4.98 -0.28
N GLU A 93 -13.23 4.71 -1.04
CA GLU A 93 -14.52 4.19 -0.51
C GLU A 93 -15.05 5.03 0.66
N ASP A 94 -15.17 6.36 0.45
CA ASP A 94 -15.69 7.34 1.41
C ASP A 94 -14.88 7.42 2.73
N ARG A 95 -13.63 6.96 2.72
CA ARG A 95 -12.71 6.96 3.87
C ARG A 95 -11.46 7.76 3.54
N ILE A 96 -11.19 8.80 4.32
CA ILE A 96 -9.92 9.55 4.26
C ILE A 96 -8.77 8.61 4.65
N LEU A 97 -7.73 8.57 3.82
CA LEU A 97 -6.55 7.77 4.08
C LEU A 97 -5.65 8.45 5.12
N GLN A 98 -5.07 7.65 6.01
CA GLN A 98 -4.14 8.15 7.01
C GLN A 98 -2.75 8.34 6.38
N GLU A 99 -2.19 9.55 6.55
CA GLU A 99 -0.79 9.83 6.26
C GLU A 99 0.08 9.02 7.24
N MET A 100 1.13 8.39 6.72
CA MET A 100 2.17 7.78 7.55
C MET A 100 3.09 8.89 8.05
N ASP A 101 3.32 8.94 9.35
CA ASP A 101 4.41 9.74 9.89
C ASP A 101 5.70 9.28 9.22
N ASN A 102 6.38 10.19 8.51
CA ASN A 102 7.68 9.94 7.89
C ASN A 102 8.81 9.74 8.93
N GLU A 103 8.48 9.56 10.22
CA GLU A 103 9.42 9.09 11.24
C GLU A 103 9.64 7.58 11.16
N LYS A 104 10.29 7.16 10.08
CA LYS A 104 11.34 6.12 10.01
C LYS A 104 11.58 5.73 8.56
N ASN A 105 12.53 6.43 7.96
CA ASN A 105 13.50 5.80 7.08
C ASN A 105 14.14 4.67 7.90
N ASP A 106 13.77 3.43 7.62
CA ASP A 106 14.67 2.28 7.69
C ASP A 106 13.98 1.09 7.03
N ASP A 107 14.56 0.68 5.91
CA ASP A 107 14.52 -0.69 5.44
C ASP A 107 14.94 -1.62 6.59
N ILE A 108 13.98 -2.12 7.37
CA ILE A 108 14.22 -3.32 8.17
C ILE A 108 13.99 -4.54 7.27
N GLU A 109 14.88 -4.70 6.28
CA GLU A 109 15.33 -6.03 5.86
C GLU A 109 16.46 -6.47 6.80
N ASN A 110 16.18 -6.53 8.11
CA ASN A 110 17.06 -7.19 9.06
C ASN A 110 16.24 -8.03 10.04
N PRO A 111 16.12 -9.36 9.83
CA PRO A 111 15.37 -10.24 10.72
C PRO A 111 15.90 -10.26 12.17
N SER A 112 17.09 -9.72 12.42
CA SER A 112 17.68 -9.58 13.76
C SER A 112 16.97 -8.53 14.63
N LEU A 113 16.50 -7.43 14.04
CA LEU A 113 15.86 -6.33 14.78
C LEU A 113 14.44 -6.70 15.23
N ALA A 114 13.73 -7.52 14.46
CA ALA A 114 12.41 -8.03 14.82
C ALA A 114 12.45 -8.88 16.11
N ARG A 115 13.55 -9.60 16.38
CA ARG A 115 13.73 -10.33 17.64
C ARG A 115 13.97 -9.42 18.84
N ILE A 116 14.70 -8.31 18.66
CA ILE A 116 15.00 -7.36 19.75
C ILE A 116 13.70 -6.70 20.23
N PHE A 117 12.82 -6.29 19.32
CA PHE A 117 11.51 -5.72 19.69
C PHE A 117 10.61 -6.70 20.46
N LEU A 118 10.68 -8.00 20.15
CA LEU A 118 9.90 -9.03 20.86
C LEU A 118 10.42 -9.25 22.30
N ILE A 119 11.74 -9.22 22.49
CA ILE A 119 12.38 -9.43 23.80
C ILE A 119 12.10 -8.25 24.73
N VAL A 120 12.22 -7.01 24.24
CA VAL A 120 11.95 -5.81 25.06
C VAL A 120 10.50 -5.76 25.51
N LYS A 121 9.53 -6.16 24.66
CA LYS A 121 8.12 -6.24 25.06
C LYS A 121 7.86 -7.29 26.14
N HIS A 122 8.54 -8.44 26.09
CA HIS A 122 8.38 -9.46 27.11
C HIS A 122 8.95 -9.02 28.47
N GLN A 123 10.08 -8.29 28.49
CA GLN A 123 10.73 -7.87 29.72
C GLN A 123 9.95 -6.77 30.48
N MET A 124 9.23 -5.91 29.76
CA MET A 124 8.34 -4.90 30.36
C MET A 124 7.06 -5.49 30.97
N LEU A 125 6.61 -6.67 30.52
CA LEU A 125 5.40 -7.31 31.08
C LEU A 125 5.66 -8.10 32.37
N ILE A 126 6.93 -8.33 32.74
CA ILE A 126 7.31 -9.09 33.96
C ILE A 126 7.75 -8.18 35.10
N SER A 127 7.73 -6.85 34.91
CA SER A 127 8.13 -5.86 35.93
C SER A 127 6.96 -4.94 36.35
N GLY A 128 5.71 -5.34 36.06
CA GLY A 128 4.49 -4.67 36.51
C GLY A 128 3.74 -5.51 37.53
#